data_AF-A0A1V4HXR1-F1
#
_entry.id   AF-A0A1V4HXR1-F1
#
_cell.length_a   1.000
_cell.length_b   1.000
_cell.length_c   1.000
_cell.angle_alpha   90.00
_cell.angle_beta   90.00
_cell.angle_gamma   90.00
#
_symmetry.space_group_name_H-M   'P 1'
#
loop_
_entity.id
_entity.type
_entity.pdbx_description
1 polymer ?
#
loop_
_entity_poly.entity_id
_entity_poly.type
_entity_poly.pdbx_seq_one_letter_code
_entity_poly.pdbx_strand_id
1 'polypeptide(L)'
;MRTINPLVLLALLVLLVAQSASTEAADLNGAWAIDSSTCGDIFTKKNNKLAFKQDADLHAGGIIVHGKQITGTFQKCTIKSLHDDGRDVRVIAACSDGIAVSDMEFDVKISGENKITLSSKEPVPVETPYFRCPM
;
A
#
# COMPACT_ATOMS: atom_id res chain seq x y z
N MET A 1 46.53 19.03 -26.72
CA MET A 1 45.97 18.74 -25.38
C MET A 1 45.08 19.91 -25.00
N ARG A 2 43.77 19.71 -24.84
CA ARG A 2 42.82 20.78 -24.50
C ARG A 2 42.73 20.89 -22.98
N THR A 3 43.15 22.03 -22.43
CA THR A 3 43.05 22.35 -21.00
C THR A 3 41.60 22.65 -20.64
N ILE A 4 40.97 21.76 -19.87
CA ILE A 4 39.60 21.94 -19.40
C ILE A 4 39.63 22.89 -18.19
N ASN A 5 38.82 23.96 -18.24
CA ASN A 5 38.77 25.00 -17.22
C ASN A 5 38.12 24.45 -15.93
N PRO A 6 38.77 24.54 -14.75
CA PRO A 6 38.25 24.00 -13.49
C PRO A 6 36.88 24.58 -13.08
N LEU A 7 36.54 25.80 -13.52
CA LEU A 7 35.22 26.41 -13.31
C LEU A 7 34.09 25.68 -14.05
N VAL A 8 34.39 25.09 -15.22
CA VAL A 8 33.42 24.31 -16.00
C VAL A 8 33.18 22.95 -15.32
N LEU A 9 34.22 22.35 -14.74
CA LEU A 9 34.10 21.14 -13.92
C LEU A 9 33.28 21.38 -12.66
N LEU A 10 33.46 22.52 -11.98
CA LEU A 10 32.68 22.85 -10.78
C LEU A 10 31.19 23.07 -11.11
N ALA A 11 30.88 23.76 -12.20
CA ALA A 11 29.51 24.01 -12.65
C ALA A 11 28.77 22.71 -13.04
N LEU A 12 29.48 21.76 -13.66
CA LEU A 12 28.94 20.43 -13.99
C LEU A 12 28.65 19.57 -12.75
N LEU A 13 29.46 19.69 -11.69
CA LEU A 13 29.19 18.97 -10.43
C LEU A 13 27.96 19.51 -9.69
N VAL A 14 27.72 20.82 -9.70
CA VAL A 14 26.54 21.40 -9.00
C VAL A 14 25.22 21.03 -9.69
N LEU A 15 25.22 20.84 -11.02
CA LEU A 15 24.01 20.43 -11.75
C LEU A 15 23.59 18.97 -11.49
N LEU A 16 24.52 18.10 -11.09
CA LEU A 16 24.22 16.67 -10.88
C LEU A 16 23.51 16.39 -9.55
N VAL A 17 23.60 17.28 -8.56
CA VAL A 17 23.08 17.03 -7.19
C VAL A 17 21.59 17.40 -7.05
N ALA A 18 21.00 18.10 -8.02
CA ALA A 18 19.63 18.61 -7.92
C ALA A 18 18.51 17.62 -8.34
N GLN A 19 18.85 16.39 -8.73
CA GLN A 19 17.87 15.43 -9.29
C GLN A 19 17.55 14.26 -8.35
N SER A 20 17.64 14.45 -7.04
CA SER A 20 17.05 13.54 -6.06
C SER A 20 15.53 13.62 -6.18
N ALA A 21 14.95 12.99 -7.20
CA ALA A 21 13.54 12.66 -7.24
C ALA A 21 13.31 11.74 -6.04
N SER A 22 12.74 12.28 -4.97
CA SER A 22 12.12 11.46 -3.94
C SER A 22 11.04 10.65 -4.64
N THR A 23 11.31 9.37 -4.88
CA THR A 23 10.23 8.39 -5.01
C THR A 23 9.48 8.45 -3.69
N GLU A 24 8.41 9.24 -3.65
CA GLU A 24 7.41 9.11 -2.60
C GLU A 24 6.83 7.71 -2.79
N ALA A 25 7.21 6.79 -1.91
CA ALA A 25 6.57 5.49 -1.84
C ALA A 25 5.06 5.74 -1.65
N ALA A 26 4.22 5.10 -2.46
CA ALA A 26 2.79 5.34 -2.41
C ALA A 26 2.26 5.15 -0.98
N ASP A 27 1.57 6.15 -0.44
CA ASP A 27 0.99 6.07 0.89
C ASP A 27 -0.21 5.12 0.91
N LEU A 28 -0.04 3.92 1.43
CA LEU A 28 -1.11 2.92 1.53
C LEU A 28 -2.00 3.09 2.76
N ASN A 29 -1.68 4.02 3.69
CA ASN A 29 -2.45 4.19 4.92
C ASN A 29 -3.89 4.63 4.65
N GLY A 30 -4.86 4.00 5.30
CA GLY A 30 -6.28 4.36 5.19
C GLY A 30 -7.22 3.17 5.13
N ALA A 31 -8.50 3.45 4.84
CA ALA A 31 -9.53 2.45 4.58
C ALA A 31 -9.64 2.17 3.08
N TRP A 32 -9.85 0.90 2.75
CA TRP A 32 -10.02 0.45 1.38
C TRP A 32 -11.15 -0.56 1.29
N ALA A 33 -12.01 -0.40 0.28
CA ALA A 33 -13.13 -1.28 -0.01
C ALA A 33 -13.07 -1.78 -1.46
N ILE A 34 -13.66 -2.93 -1.75
CA ILE A 34 -13.78 -3.45 -3.13
C ILE A 34 -14.72 -2.57 -3.96
N ASP A 35 -15.71 -1.95 -3.32
CA ASP A 35 -16.57 -0.92 -3.88
C ASP A 35 -16.52 0.33 -3.00
N SER A 36 -16.12 1.47 -3.55
CA SER A 36 -16.09 2.74 -2.82
C SER A 36 -17.48 3.22 -2.36
N SER A 37 -18.56 2.74 -3.00
CA SER A 37 -19.93 3.14 -2.64
C SER A 37 -20.35 2.62 -1.26
N THR A 38 -19.75 1.52 -0.79
CA THR A 38 -20.06 0.88 0.50
C THR A 38 -19.16 1.35 1.64
N CYS A 39 -18.23 2.27 1.39
CA CYS A 39 -17.31 2.79 2.41
C CYS A 39 -18.04 3.28 3.68
N GLY A 40 -19.17 3.95 3.49
CA GLY A 40 -20.02 4.43 4.57
C GLY A 40 -20.63 3.32 5.42
N ASP A 41 -20.79 2.12 4.89
CA ASP A 41 -21.37 0.96 5.56
C ASP A 41 -20.30 0.05 6.20
N ILE A 42 -19.05 0.12 5.73
CA ILE A 42 -17.95 -0.70 6.23
C ILE A 42 -17.18 0.00 7.36
N PHE A 43 -16.98 1.32 7.25
CA PHE A 43 -16.04 2.04 8.09
C PHE A 43 -16.69 3.11 8.96
N THR A 44 -16.02 3.45 10.05
CA THR A 44 -16.38 4.54 10.96
C THR A 44 -15.11 5.11 11.61
N LYS A 45 -15.24 6.29 12.23
CA LYS A 45 -14.19 6.87 13.09
C LYS A 45 -14.62 6.76 14.54
N LYS A 46 -13.85 6.03 15.35
CA LYS A 46 -14.02 5.97 16.81
C LYS A 46 -12.82 6.61 17.48
N ASN A 47 -13.03 7.65 18.28
CA ASN A 47 -11.96 8.42 18.93
C ASN A 47 -10.87 8.89 17.94
N ASN A 48 -11.31 9.42 16.79
CA ASN A 48 -10.44 9.86 15.69
C ASN A 48 -9.56 8.76 15.06
N LYS A 49 -9.87 7.48 15.29
CA LYS A 49 -9.21 6.33 14.66
C LYS A 49 -10.18 5.64 13.71
N LEU A 50 -9.69 5.25 12.54
CA LEU A 50 -10.42 4.39 11.62
C LEU A 50 -10.76 3.05 12.30
N ALA A 51 -11.99 2.60 12.11
CA ALA A 51 -12.48 1.32 12.63
C ALA A 51 -13.53 0.73 11.68
N PHE A 52 -13.74 -0.58 11.76
CA PHE A 52 -14.86 -1.24 11.12
C PHE A 52 -16.17 -0.97 11.89
N LYS A 53 -17.27 -0.87 11.15
CA LYS A 53 -18.62 -1.04 11.71
C LYS A 53 -18.84 -2.50 12.14
N GLN A 54 -19.86 -2.72 12.96
CA GLN A 54 -20.13 -4.04 13.55
C GLN A 54 -20.53 -5.09 12.50
N ASP A 55 -21.14 -4.65 11.42
CA ASP A 55 -21.76 -5.40 10.32
C ASP A 55 -21.01 -5.21 8.98
N ALA A 56 -19.76 -4.76 9.05
CA ALA A 56 -18.94 -4.48 7.88
C ALA A 56 -18.79 -5.68 6.93
N ASP A 57 -18.81 -6.92 7.45
CA ASP A 57 -18.75 -8.17 6.69
C ASP A 57 -19.97 -8.40 5.78
N LEU A 58 -21.13 -7.86 6.15
CA LEU A 58 -22.34 -7.92 5.30
C LEU A 58 -22.20 -7.09 4.03
N HIS A 59 -21.24 -6.17 3.99
CA HIS A 59 -20.94 -5.27 2.87
C HIS A 59 -19.65 -5.65 2.14
N ALA A 60 -19.34 -6.95 2.08
CA ALA A 60 -18.10 -7.54 1.57
C ALA A 60 -16.83 -7.21 2.37
N GLY A 61 -16.94 -6.41 3.44
CA GLY A 61 -15.83 -6.01 4.28
C GLY A 61 -14.86 -5.05 3.60
N GLY A 62 -13.67 -4.95 4.18
CA GLY A 62 -12.60 -4.11 3.65
C GLY A 62 -11.31 -4.28 4.42
N ILE A 63 -10.35 -3.42 4.14
CA ILE A 63 -9.05 -3.40 4.81
C ILE A 63 -8.72 -2.00 5.32
N ILE A 64 -8.14 -1.94 6.52
CA ILE A 64 -7.56 -0.74 7.11
C ILE A 64 -6.05 -0.95 7.20
N VAL A 65 -5.29 -0.08 6.54
CA VAL A 65 -3.83 -0.07 6.59
C VAL A 65 -3.37 1.06 7.51
N HIS A 66 -2.50 0.73 8.47
CA HIS A 66 -1.88 1.69 9.38
C HIS A 66 -0.42 1.29 9.65
N GLY A 67 0.49 1.96 8.95
CA GLY A 67 1.90 1.61 8.88
C GLY A 67 2.07 0.18 8.39
N LYS A 68 2.66 -0.66 9.23
CA LYS A 68 2.86 -2.10 8.95
C LYS A 68 1.67 -2.98 9.31
N GLN A 69 0.63 -2.43 9.95
CA GLN A 69 -0.54 -3.21 10.36
C GLN A 69 -1.63 -3.13 9.29
N ILE A 70 -2.14 -4.29 8.89
CA ILE A 70 -3.28 -4.43 7.99
C ILE A 70 -4.37 -5.14 8.78
N THR A 71 -5.50 -4.48 8.94
CA THR A 71 -6.68 -5.07 9.59
C THR A 71 -7.75 -5.26 8.54
N GLY A 72 -8.04 -6.50 8.17
CA GLY A 72 -9.22 -6.83 7.39
C GLY A 72 -10.39 -7.21 8.31
N THR A 73 -11.58 -7.33 7.72
CA THR A 73 -12.77 -7.81 8.44
C THR A 73 -12.59 -9.24 8.97
N PHE A 74 -11.83 -10.07 8.24
CA PHE A 74 -11.67 -11.50 8.52
C PHE A 74 -10.31 -11.88 9.10
N GLN A 75 -9.28 -11.06 8.92
CA GLN A 75 -7.91 -11.39 9.29
C GLN A 75 -7.10 -10.14 9.64
N LYS A 76 -6.05 -10.31 10.43
CA LYS A 76 -5.09 -9.24 10.76
C LYS A 76 -3.71 -9.64 10.28
N CYS A 77 -3.06 -8.77 9.53
CA CYS A 77 -1.72 -9.00 9.02
C CYS A 77 -0.73 -7.94 9.52
N THR A 78 0.52 -8.38 9.71
CA THR A 78 1.65 -7.48 9.96
C THR A 78 2.66 -7.63 8.82
N ILE A 79 2.94 -6.54 8.12
CA ILE A 79 3.91 -6.49 7.03
C ILE A 79 5.31 -6.81 7.58
N LYS A 80 5.92 -7.86 7.04
CA LYS A 80 7.29 -8.30 7.36
C LYS A 80 8.30 -7.66 6.42
N SER A 81 8.00 -7.68 5.12
CA SER A 81 8.84 -7.05 4.09
C SER A 81 8.01 -6.48 2.95
N LEU A 82 8.60 -5.46 2.32
CA LEU A 82 8.10 -4.78 1.14
C LEU A 82 9.24 -4.79 0.11
N HIS A 83 8.95 -5.27 -1.09
CA HIS A 83 9.88 -5.26 -2.21
C HIS A 83 9.22 -4.51 -3.36
N ASP A 84 9.67 -3.28 -3.58
CA ASP A 84 9.24 -2.45 -4.69
C ASP A 84 10.07 -2.79 -5.93
N ASP A 85 9.43 -3.31 -6.98
CA ASP A 85 10.07 -3.63 -8.26
C ASP A 85 9.88 -2.54 -9.33
N GLY A 86 9.29 -1.41 -8.94
CA GLY A 86 8.99 -0.25 -9.78
C GLY A 86 7.64 -0.32 -10.50
N ARG A 87 7.01 -1.50 -10.62
CA ARG A 87 5.66 -1.63 -11.20
C ARG A 87 4.64 -2.08 -10.16
N ASP A 88 5.01 -3.08 -9.37
CA ASP A 88 4.21 -3.66 -8.31
C ASP A 88 5.05 -3.71 -7.02
N VAL A 89 4.37 -3.65 -5.88
CA VAL A 89 4.99 -3.84 -4.58
C VAL A 89 4.67 -5.25 -4.10
N ARG A 90 5.69 -6.12 -4.05
CA ARG A 90 5.56 -7.44 -3.44
C ARG A 90 5.61 -7.32 -1.92
N VAL A 91 4.59 -7.84 -1.26
CA VAL A 91 4.42 -7.76 0.19
C VAL A 91 4.44 -9.16 0.78
N ILE A 92 5.24 -9.35 1.83
CA ILE A 92 5.16 -10.53 2.69
C ILE A 92 4.63 -10.08 4.04
N ALA A 93 3.54 -10.69 4.51
CA ALA A 93 2.90 -10.34 5.77
C ALA A 93 2.57 -11.59 6.60
N ALA A 94 2.77 -11.52 7.91
CA ALA A 94 2.24 -12.52 8.83
C ALA A 94 0.77 -12.21 9.10
N CYS A 95 -0.13 -13.08 8.63
CA CYS A 95 -1.58 -12.94 8.77
C CYS A 95 -2.13 -13.92 9.80
N SER A 96 -3.09 -13.48 10.60
CA SER A 96 -3.82 -14.29 11.56
C SER A 96 -5.32 -14.20 11.35
N ASP A 97 -5.97 -15.36 11.35
CA ASP A 97 -7.42 -15.54 11.36
C ASP A 97 -8.02 -15.63 12.78
N GLY A 98 -7.18 -15.43 13.81
CA GLY A 98 -7.54 -15.57 15.21
C GLY A 98 -7.28 -16.97 15.81
N ILE A 99 -6.95 -17.96 14.98
CA ILE A 99 -6.62 -19.33 15.41
C ILE A 99 -5.17 -19.66 15.08
N ALA A 100 -4.76 -19.38 13.84
CA ALA A 100 -3.42 -19.63 13.33
C ALA A 100 -2.74 -18.33 12.85
N VAL A 101 -1.43 -18.43 12.62
CA VAL A 101 -0.65 -17.39 11.96
C VAL A 101 0.10 -18.03 10.81
N SER A 102 -0.01 -17.46 9.62
CA SER A 102 0.71 -17.89 8.42
C SER A 102 1.31 -16.68 7.70
N ASP A 103 2.46 -16.89 7.05
CA ASP A 103 3.01 -15.90 6.15
C ASP A 103 2.25 -15.95 4.83
N MET A 104 1.72 -14.82 4.40
CA MET A 104 1.06 -14.63 3.12
C MET A 104 1.88 -13.71 2.24
N GLU A 105 1.86 -13.98 0.95
CA GLU A 105 2.52 -13.19 -0.07
C GLU A 105 1.48 -12.66 -1.07
N PHE A 106 1.55 -11.38 -1.36
CA PHE A 106 0.70 -10.73 -2.34
C PHE A 106 1.45 -9.61 -3.06
N ASP A 107 1.12 -9.41 -4.33
CA ASP A 107 1.59 -8.31 -5.14
C ASP A 107 0.55 -7.17 -5.07
N VAL A 108 1.01 -5.94 -4.88
CA VAL A 108 0.17 -4.74 -4.82
C VAL A 108 0.51 -3.84 -5.99
N LYS A 109 -0.40 -3.75 -6.95
CA LYS A 109 -0.32 -2.79 -8.05
C LYS A 109 -0.99 -1.49 -7.65
N ILE A 110 -0.26 -0.38 -7.68
CA ILE A 110 -0.79 0.95 -7.40
C ILE A 110 -1.16 1.61 -8.74
N SER A 111 -2.45 1.86 -8.96
CA SER A 111 -2.96 2.43 -10.22
C SER A 111 -3.43 3.88 -10.06
N GLY A 112 -2.95 4.57 -9.03
CA GLY A 112 -3.30 5.94 -8.65
C GLY A 112 -3.42 6.07 -7.12
N GLU A 113 -3.65 7.29 -6.63
CA GLU A 113 -3.70 7.57 -5.18
C GLU A 113 -4.82 6.83 -4.44
N ASN A 114 -5.91 6.50 -5.15
CA ASN A 114 -7.14 5.94 -4.56
C ASN A 114 -7.52 4.57 -5.10
N LYS A 115 -6.60 3.89 -5.82
CA LYS A 115 -6.87 2.56 -6.37
C LYS A 115 -5.63 1.67 -6.29
N ILE A 116 -5.80 0.53 -5.65
CA ILE A 116 -4.81 -0.54 -5.64
C ILE A 116 -5.44 -1.83 -6.18
N THR A 117 -4.61 -2.76 -6.63
CA THR A 117 -5.04 -4.12 -6.95
C THR A 117 -4.13 -5.09 -6.22
N LEU A 118 -4.73 -5.93 -5.38
CA LEU A 118 -4.07 -7.01 -4.67
C LEU A 118 -4.13 -8.26 -5.54
N SER A 119 -2.99 -8.85 -5.83
CA SER A 119 -2.89 -10.08 -6.59
C SER A 119 -2.19 -11.17 -5.76
N SER A 120 -2.77 -12.36 -5.68
CA SER A 120 -2.13 -13.55 -5.12
C SER A 120 -1.90 -14.57 -6.23
N LYS A 121 -0.77 -15.29 -6.19
CA LYS A 121 -0.40 -16.24 -7.26
C LYS A 121 -0.89 -17.67 -7.02
N GLU A 122 -1.21 -18.04 -5.78
CA GLU A 122 -1.52 -19.43 -5.41
C GLU A 122 -2.62 -19.57 -4.35
N PRO A 123 -3.38 -20.67 -4.35
CA PRO A 123 -3.36 -21.76 -5.35
C PRO A 123 -4.11 -21.41 -6.66
N VAL A 124 -4.92 -20.36 -6.65
CA VAL A 124 -5.56 -19.80 -7.86
C VAL A 124 -5.19 -18.32 -7.93
N PRO A 125 -4.73 -17.82 -9.10
CA PRO A 125 -4.49 -16.40 -9.26
C PRO A 125 -5.78 -15.61 -9.03
N VAL A 126 -5.75 -14.72 -8.06
CA VAL A 126 -6.87 -13.81 -7.76
C VAL A 126 -6.34 -12.40 -7.85
N GLU A 127 -7.02 -11.54 -8.60
CA GLU A 127 -6.78 -10.10 -8.59
C GLU A 127 -8.00 -9.41 -8.02
N THR A 128 -7.82 -8.65 -6.93
CA THR A 128 -8.90 -7.93 -6.26
C THR A 128 -8.60 -6.44 -6.28
N PRO A 129 -9.39 -5.62 -6.98
CA PRO A 129 -9.27 -4.18 -6.90
C PRO A 129 -9.80 -3.67 -5.56
N TYR A 130 -9.13 -2.66 -5.01
CA TYR A 130 -9.57 -1.92 -3.85
C TYR A 130 -9.51 -0.43 -4.13
N PHE A 131 -10.50 0.29 -3.63
CA PHE A 131 -10.66 1.74 -3.75
C PHE A 131 -10.54 2.37 -2.37
N ARG A 132 -9.80 3.48 -2.28
CA ARG A 132 -9.63 4.20 -1.03
C ARG A 132 -10.95 4.86 -0.62
N CYS A 133 -11.32 4.69 0.63
CA CYS A 133 -12.49 5.33 1.20
C CYS A 133 -12.19 6.77 1.63
N PRO A 134 -13.02 7.76 1.26
CA PRO A 134 -12.89 9.12 1.75
C PRO A 134 -13.45 9.21 3.18
N MET A 135 -12.60 8.93 4.17
CA MET A 135 -12.97 8.83 5.59
C MET A 135 -12.60 10.05 6.42
#